data_AF-A0A0Q5HR05-F1
#
_entry.id   AF-A0A0Q5HR05-F1
#
_cell.length_a   1.000
_cell.length_b   1.000
_cell.length_c   1.000
_cell.angle_alpha   90.00
_cell.angle_beta   90.00
_cell.angle_gamma   90.00
#
_symmetry.space_group_name_H-M   'P 1'
#
loop_
_entity.id
_entity.type
_entity.pdbx_description
1 polymer ?
#
loop_
_entity_poly.entity_id
_entity_poly.type
_entity_poly.pdbx_seq_one_letter_code
_entity_poly.pdbx_strand_id
1 'polypeptide(L)'
;MTSLWWLALPTLLLPIWWHRKKRVQVKAEPLASARFLPRTEPRQMRVWRWSDILLLIVRCLLLVCAIAWLADPVFPWRGDTVVVAQGTDARWVEREIKAAGYVEAARLPLPAHEALAWIGAHEREFKPEARLLVLGDIPMPAGLPAFRRPVALRTLAAPVPRLEARVAIVSARAPEWRRMFAALDGPLRVVLENTPGPKTELIVWDMPDAPPAGMRAPLWWTTDTGAFTELAQSKAVGGIRYADGARGRVWASNAWPPADPGAARALLETWRELHYAPVPYTAPPQAFAPSAAAARTYASGALRDFLMWALVALFAIERILTHARRR
;
A
#
# COMPACT_ATOMS: atom_id res chain seq x y z
N MET A 1 -23.71 -0.09 21.28
CA MET A 1 -24.37 -1.15 20.48
C MET A 1 -24.15 -2.46 21.20
N THR A 2 -25.24 -3.12 21.60
CA THR A 2 -25.24 -4.38 22.35
C THR A 2 -24.60 -5.49 21.52
N SER A 3 -23.44 -5.96 21.96
CA SER A 3 -22.72 -7.07 21.31
C SER A 3 -23.58 -8.33 21.40
N LEU A 4 -24.09 -8.83 20.27
CA LEU A 4 -24.92 -10.04 20.16
C LEU A 4 -24.09 -11.32 19.94
N TRP A 5 -22.78 -11.26 20.19
CA TRP A 5 -21.82 -12.35 19.96
C TRP A 5 -22.20 -13.68 20.61
N TRP A 6 -22.94 -13.66 21.73
CA TRP A 6 -23.48 -14.85 22.41
C TRP A 6 -24.44 -15.66 21.53
N LEU A 7 -25.08 -15.08 20.50
CA LEU A 7 -25.89 -15.84 19.55
C LEU A 7 -25.07 -16.78 18.65
N ALA A 8 -23.74 -16.61 18.60
CA ALA A 8 -22.85 -17.55 17.91
C ALA A 8 -22.42 -18.75 18.77
N LEU A 9 -22.68 -18.76 20.09
CA LEU A 9 -22.44 -19.93 20.93
C LEU A 9 -23.26 -21.17 20.49
N PRO A 10 -24.55 -21.06 20.16
CA PRO A 10 -25.29 -22.22 19.66
C PRO A 10 -24.77 -22.76 18.31
N THR A 11 -24.16 -21.92 17.48
CA THR A 11 -23.55 -22.40 16.22
C THR A 11 -22.27 -23.22 16.45
N LEU A 12 -21.58 -23.06 17.59
CA LEU A 12 -20.50 -23.97 18.06
C LEU A 12 -20.96 -25.38 18.34
N LEU A 13 -22.21 -25.56 18.74
CA LEU A 13 -22.76 -26.87 19.03
C LEU A 13 -23.26 -27.60 17.78
N LEU A 14 -23.55 -26.88 16.69
CA LEU A 14 -24.11 -27.43 15.46
C LEU A 14 -23.21 -28.49 14.79
N PRO A 15 -21.88 -28.31 14.62
CA PRO A 15 -21.02 -29.35 14.04
C PRO A 15 -20.97 -30.61 14.90
N ILE A 16 -20.93 -30.44 16.22
CA ILE A 16 -20.89 -31.53 17.20
C ILE A 16 -22.22 -32.28 17.17
N TRP A 17 -23.33 -31.55 17.14
CA TRP A 17 -24.68 -32.11 17.13
C TRP A 17 -25.00 -32.78 15.79
N TRP A 18 -24.63 -32.17 14.67
CA TRP A 18 -24.74 -32.76 13.33
C TRP A 18 -23.89 -34.03 13.24
N HIS A 19 -22.66 -34.00 13.73
CA HIS A 19 -21.80 -35.17 13.78
C HIS A 19 -22.39 -36.30 14.63
N ARG A 20 -23.02 -35.98 15.78
CA ARG A 20 -23.76 -36.95 16.60
C ARG A 20 -24.99 -37.52 15.87
N LYS A 21 -25.82 -36.67 15.25
CA LYS A 21 -27.05 -37.10 14.55
C LYS A 21 -26.75 -38.00 13.35
N LYS A 22 -25.69 -37.71 12.59
CA LYS A 22 -25.21 -38.56 11.47
C LYS A 22 -24.75 -39.95 11.92
N ARG A 23 -24.45 -40.16 13.21
CA ARG A 23 -24.11 -41.49 13.77
C ARG A 23 -25.33 -42.29 14.23
N VAL A 24 -26.49 -41.65 14.42
CA VAL A 24 -27.74 -42.35 14.75
C VAL A 24 -28.31 -43.05 13.50
N GLN A 25 -27.99 -42.53 12.31
CA GLN A 25 -28.31 -43.18 11.05
C GLN A 25 -27.12 -44.04 10.54
N VAL A 26 -27.24 -45.35 10.80
CA VAL A 26 -26.78 -46.46 9.94
C VAL A 26 -25.32 -46.93 10.10
N LYS A 27 -25.18 -48.12 10.70
CA LYS A 27 -24.76 -49.35 10.01
C LYS A 27 -25.34 -50.56 10.75
N ALA A 28 -26.55 -50.96 10.37
CA ALA A 28 -26.97 -52.34 10.52
C ALA A 28 -26.47 -53.04 9.26
N GLU A 29 -25.28 -53.64 9.31
CA GLU A 29 -24.88 -54.60 8.29
C GLU A 29 -25.59 -55.91 8.62
N PRO A 30 -26.54 -56.40 7.79
CA PRO A 30 -27.00 -57.75 7.94
C PRO A 30 -25.81 -58.65 7.57
N LEU A 31 -25.25 -59.34 8.56
CA LEU A 31 -24.32 -60.43 8.30
C LEU A 31 -25.07 -61.45 7.45
N ALA A 32 -24.73 -61.50 6.16
CA ALA A 32 -25.30 -62.41 5.20
C ALA A 32 -24.79 -63.84 5.46
N SER A 33 -25.27 -64.48 6.53
CA SER A 33 -25.25 -65.93 6.74
C SER A 33 -25.71 -66.29 8.17
N ALA A 34 -26.99 -66.19 8.49
CA ALA A 34 -27.49 -66.85 9.70
C ALA A 34 -29.00 -67.08 9.63
N ARG A 35 -29.42 -68.03 8.79
CA ARG A 35 -30.79 -68.56 8.86
C ARG A 35 -31.02 -69.46 10.09
N PHE A 36 -30.01 -69.63 10.96
CA PHE A 36 -29.99 -70.65 12.02
C PHE A 36 -29.39 -70.23 13.37
N LEU A 37 -29.18 -68.94 13.67
CA LEU A 37 -28.80 -68.53 15.03
C LEU A 37 -29.97 -67.84 15.76
N PRO A 38 -30.19 -68.13 17.05
CA PRO A 38 -31.19 -67.45 17.85
C PRO A 38 -30.87 -65.96 17.86
N ARG A 39 -31.89 -65.12 17.66
CA ARG A 39 -31.81 -63.66 17.50
C ARG A 39 -30.76 -63.03 18.43
N THR A 40 -29.55 -62.83 17.91
CA THR A 40 -28.56 -61.97 18.55
C THR A 40 -28.84 -60.56 18.10
N GLU A 41 -29.23 -59.68 19.03
CA GLU A 41 -29.39 -58.26 18.76
C GLU A 41 -28.09 -57.69 18.16
N PRO A 42 -28.16 -56.94 17.06
CA PRO A 42 -26.97 -56.42 16.39
C PRO A 42 -26.22 -55.48 17.33
N ARG A 43 -25.10 -55.95 17.89
CA ARG A 43 -24.20 -55.10 18.67
C ARG A 43 -23.52 -54.10 17.74
N GLN A 44 -23.90 -52.85 17.89
CA GLN A 44 -23.27 -51.72 17.21
C GLN A 44 -21.80 -51.62 17.66
N MET A 45 -20.86 -52.05 16.83
CA MET A 45 -19.44 -51.82 17.09
C MET A 45 -19.09 -50.37 16.78
N ARG A 46 -18.70 -49.64 17.83
CA ARG A 46 -18.34 -48.22 17.77
C ARG A 46 -16.90 -48.07 17.29
N VAL A 47 -16.63 -48.35 16.01
CA VAL A 47 -15.28 -48.20 15.44
C VAL A 47 -15.06 -46.74 15.08
N TRP A 48 -14.20 -46.06 15.85
CA TRP A 48 -13.74 -44.70 15.54
C TRP A 48 -12.76 -44.78 14.36
N ARG A 49 -13.21 -44.40 13.17
CA ARG A 49 -12.32 -44.26 12.01
C ARG A 49 -11.56 -42.96 12.15
N TRP A 50 -10.22 -42.98 12.00
CA TRP A 50 -9.35 -41.80 12.05
C TRP A 50 -9.83 -40.64 11.14
N SER A 51 -10.45 -40.99 10.00
CA SER A 51 -11.09 -40.03 9.08
C SER A 51 -12.18 -39.18 9.73
N ASP A 52 -12.93 -39.73 10.70
CA ASP A 52 -14.00 -38.99 11.40
C ASP A 52 -13.43 -37.96 12.36
N ILE A 53 -12.27 -38.23 12.96
CA ILE A 53 -11.56 -37.33 13.87
C ILE A 53 -11.06 -36.12 13.09
N LEU A 54 -10.35 -36.38 11.99
CA LEU A 54 -9.83 -35.33 11.11
C LEU A 54 -10.94 -34.44 10.57
N LEU A 55 -12.06 -35.04 10.14
CA LEU A 55 -13.19 -34.32 9.61
C LEU A 55 -13.93 -33.49 10.68
N LEU A 56 -13.97 -33.96 11.93
CA LEU A 56 -14.47 -33.18 13.06
C LEU A 56 -13.55 -31.99 13.36
N ILE A 57 -12.23 -32.20 13.40
CA ILE A 57 -11.24 -31.13 13.64
C ILE A 57 -11.38 -30.04 12.58
N VAL A 58 -11.43 -30.40 11.29
CA VAL A 58 -11.57 -29.43 10.19
C VAL A 58 -12.88 -28.62 10.32
N ARG A 59 -13.98 -29.24 10.73
CA ARG A 59 -15.24 -28.53 10.95
C ARG A 59 -15.20 -27.59 12.15
N CYS A 60 -14.52 -27.98 13.23
CA CYS A 60 -14.29 -27.08 14.35
C CYS A 60 -13.41 -25.89 13.94
N LEU A 61 -12.35 -26.13 13.15
CA LEU A 61 -11.49 -25.07 12.63
C LEU A 61 -12.23 -24.12 11.69
N LEU A 62 -13.07 -24.64 10.78
CA LEU A 62 -13.95 -23.83 9.93
C LEU A 62 -14.79 -22.88 10.74
N LEU A 63 -15.40 -23.40 11.80
CA LEU A 63 -16.28 -22.61 12.63
C LEU A 63 -15.52 -21.57 13.45
N VAL A 64 -14.37 -21.94 14.03
CA VAL A 64 -13.50 -20.99 14.75
C VAL A 64 -13.02 -19.88 13.81
N CYS A 65 -12.61 -20.21 12.58
CA CYS A 65 -12.24 -19.21 11.57
C CYS A 65 -13.43 -18.30 11.19
N ALA A 66 -14.63 -18.86 11.04
CA ALA A 66 -15.82 -18.07 10.72
C ALA A 66 -16.19 -17.10 11.84
N ILE A 67 -16.06 -17.55 13.10
CA ILE A 67 -16.28 -16.69 14.27
C ILE A 67 -15.22 -15.59 14.33
N ALA A 68 -13.94 -15.93 14.14
CA ALA A 68 -12.86 -14.95 14.09
C ALA A 68 -13.11 -13.91 12.99
N TRP A 69 -13.55 -14.36 11.81
CA TRP A 69 -13.85 -13.48 10.67
C TRP A 69 -15.00 -12.51 10.96
N LEU A 70 -16.03 -12.95 11.69
CA LEU A 70 -17.12 -12.10 12.16
C LEU A 70 -16.72 -11.16 13.31
N ALA A 71 -15.79 -11.60 14.16
CA ALA A 71 -15.35 -10.86 15.34
C ALA A 71 -14.32 -9.76 15.02
N ASP A 72 -13.46 -9.97 14.02
CA ASP A 72 -12.38 -9.05 13.63
C ASP A 72 -12.80 -7.57 13.45
N PRO A 73 -13.93 -7.23 12.79
CA PRO A 73 -14.32 -5.81 12.66
C PRO A 73 -14.87 -5.18 13.96
N VAL A 74 -15.13 -5.98 15.01
CA VAL A 74 -15.82 -5.55 16.23
C VAL A 74 -14.93 -5.59 17.46
N PHE A 75 -14.05 -6.58 17.57
CA PHE A 75 -13.23 -6.78 18.76
C PHE A 75 -11.86 -6.09 18.64
N PRO A 76 -11.54 -5.16 19.55
CA PRO A 76 -10.19 -4.63 19.64
C PRO A 76 -9.26 -5.67 20.26
N TRP A 77 -8.23 -6.09 19.51
CA TRP A 77 -7.29 -7.14 19.93
C TRP A 77 -5.82 -6.66 19.94
N ARG A 78 -5.46 -5.63 19.16
CA ARG A 78 -4.11 -5.07 19.12
C ARG A 78 -3.79 -4.22 20.36
N GLY A 79 -2.61 -4.43 20.91
CA GLY A 79 -2.04 -3.57 21.98
C GLY A 79 -1.16 -2.46 21.42
N ASP A 80 -0.20 -2.03 22.22
CA ASP A 80 0.79 -1.03 21.83
C ASP A 80 1.51 -1.43 20.54
N THR A 81 1.64 -0.49 19.60
CA THR A 81 2.20 -0.76 18.28
C THR A 81 3.13 0.37 17.84
N VAL A 82 4.27 -0.03 17.30
CA VAL A 82 5.26 0.85 16.67
C VAL A 82 5.24 0.59 15.17
N VAL A 83 4.78 1.57 14.41
CA VAL A 83 4.89 1.57 12.95
C VAL A 83 6.25 2.12 12.58
N VAL A 84 7.03 1.35 11.83
CA VAL A 84 8.37 1.74 11.36
C VAL A 84 8.33 1.90 9.85
N ALA A 85 8.68 3.09 9.36
CA ALA A 85 8.82 3.31 7.93
C ALA A 85 9.96 2.45 7.38
N GLN A 86 9.69 1.71 6.31
CA GLN A 86 10.70 0.91 5.62
C GLN A 86 11.88 1.79 5.19
N GLY A 87 13.10 1.28 5.39
CA GLY A 87 14.34 2.00 5.06
C GLY A 87 14.87 2.93 6.16
N THR A 88 14.18 3.03 7.31
CA THR A 88 14.68 3.82 8.45
C THR A 88 15.87 3.12 9.14
N ASP A 89 16.85 3.89 9.61
CA ASP A 89 18.00 3.36 10.37
C ASP A 89 17.55 2.60 11.63
N ALA A 90 17.88 1.31 11.69
CA ALA A 90 17.53 0.42 12.79
C ALA A 90 18.08 0.90 14.15
N ARG A 91 19.29 1.50 14.18
CA ARG A 91 19.88 1.98 15.45
C ARG A 91 19.12 3.16 16.02
N TRP A 92 18.68 4.06 15.14
CA TRP A 92 17.82 5.18 15.52
C TRP A 92 16.45 4.67 15.98
N VAL A 93 15.85 3.72 15.27
CA VAL A 93 14.56 3.11 15.65
C VAL A 93 14.62 2.50 17.04
N GLU A 94 15.62 1.67 17.37
CA GLU A 94 15.74 1.06 18.70
C GLU A 94 15.87 2.12 19.82
N ARG A 95 16.63 3.20 19.55
CA ARG A 95 16.78 4.30 20.50
C ARG A 95 15.45 4.98 20.79
N GLU A 96 14.69 5.30 19.75
CA GLU A 96 13.39 5.97 19.89
C GLU A 96 12.35 5.07 20.56
N ILE A 97 12.32 3.78 20.21
CA ILE A 97 11.43 2.79 20.86
C ILE A 97 11.72 2.72 22.35
N LYS A 98 13.00 2.60 22.73
CA LYS A 98 13.41 2.54 24.14
C LYS A 98 13.12 3.85 24.87
N ALA A 99 13.41 4.99 24.26
CA ALA A 99 13.18 6.31 24.85
C ALA A 99 11.68 6.59 25.09
N ALA A 100 10.81 6.11 24.19
CA ALA A 100 9.37 6.29 24.29
C ALA A 100 8.67 5.22 25.16
N GLY A 101 9.41 4.20 25.61
CA GLY A 101 8.91 3.11 26.46
C GLY A 101 8.08 2.05 25.71
N TYR A 102 8.34 1.81 24.43
CA TYR A 102 7.61 0.87 23.57
C TYR A 102 8.35 -0.45 23.32
N VAL A 103 9.21 -0.88 24.25
CA VAL A 103 10.10 -2.05 24.05
C VAL A 103 9.31 -3.34 23.76
N GLU A 104 8.19 -3.53 24.45
CA GLU A 104 7.30 -4.70 24.31
C GLU A 104 6.23 -4.53 23.21
N ALA A 105 6.20 -3.38 22.53
CA ALA A 105 5.17 -3.08 21.55
C ALA A 105 5.38 -3.86 20.24
N ALA A 106 4.28 -4.23 19.59
CA ALA A 106 4.33 -4.90 18.30
C ALA A 106 4.93 -3.97 17.24
N ARG A 107 5.90 -4.46 16.47
CA ARG A 107 6.57 -3.67 15.44
C ARG A 107 5.98 -3.99 14.08
N LEU A 108 5.59 -2.96 13.35
CA LEU A 108 4.96 -3.10 12.04
C LEU A 108 5.73 -2.30 10.99
N PRO A 109 6.49 -2.95 10.10
CA PRO A 109 7.15 -2.27 8.99
C PRO A 109 6.13 -1.92 7.91
N LEU A 110 6.01 -0.63 7.57
CA LEU A 110 5.12 -0.15 6.50
C LEU A 110 5.86 0.80 5.56
N PRO A 111 5.43 0.92 4.28
CA PRO A 111 5.85 2.02 3.43
C PRO A 111 5.55 3.37 4.09
N ALA A 112 6.48 4.32 4.02
CA ALA A 112 6.37 5.59 4.73
C ALA A 112 5.07 6.37 4.41
N HIS A 113 4.65 6.35 3.15
CA HIS A 113 3.46 7.04 2.66
C HIS A 113 2.14 6.43 3.17
N GLU A 114 2.15 5.17 3.61
CA GLU A 114 0.96 4.48 4.10
C GLU A 114 0.83 4.53 5.62
N ALA A 115 1.92 4.81 6.35
CA ALA A 115 1.98 4.64 7.81
C ALA A 115 0.83 5.31 8.58
N LEU A 116 0.58 6.61 8.32
CA LEU A 116 -0.49 7.36 8.99
C LEU A 116 -1.89 6.95 8.51
N ALA A 117 -2.03 6.67 7.21
CA ALA A 117 -3.30 6.24 6.63
C ALA A 117 -3.72 4.85 7.14
N TRP A 118 -2.76 3.94 7.28
CA TRP A 118 -2.94 2.61 7.82
C TRP A 118 -3.44 2.67 9.26
N ILE A 119 -2.85 3.51 10.12
CA ILE A 119 -3.35 3.71 11.50
C ILE A 119 -4.81 4.17 11.49
N GLY A 120 -5.14 5.16 10.66
CA GLY A 120 -6.50 5.67 10.53
C GLY A 120 -7.51 4.59 10.06
N ALA A 121 -7.09 3.68 9.19
CA ALA A 121 -7.93 2.58 8.71
C ALA A 121 -8.14 1.48 9.77
N HIS A 122 -7.17 1.28 10.68
CA HIS A 122 -7.14 0.16 11.64
C HIS A 122 -7.44 0.58 13.09
N GLU A 123 -7.94 1.80 13.33
CA GLU A 123 -8.16 2.33 14.69
C GLU A 123 -9.04 1.46 15.59
N ARG A 124 -9.97 0.70 15.00
CA ARG A 124 -10.91 -0.19 15.70
C ARG A 124 -10.25 -1.45 16.26
N GLU A 125 -9.13 -1.86 15.69
CA GLU A 125 -8.43 -3.09 16.09
C GLU A 125 -7.64 -2.89 17.38
N PHE A 126 -7.33 -1.65 17.73
CA PHE A 126 -6.57 -1.32 18.93
C PHE A 126 -7.44 -1.32 20.17
N LYS A 127 -6.90 -1.85 21.27
CA LYS A 127 -7.49 -1.76 22.62
C LYS A 127 -7.58 -0.31 23.09
N PRO A 128 -8.59 0.07 23.92
CA PRO A 128 -8.77 1.44 24.43
C PRO A 128 -7.50 2.11 24.95
N GLU A 129 -6.66 1.36 25.64
CA GLU A 129 -5.41 1.78 26.27
C GLU A 129 -4.17 1.73 25.37
N ALA A 130 -4.31 1.21 24.15
CA ALA A 130 -3.18 1.02 23.24
C ALA A 130 -2.55 2.36 22.83
N ARG A 131 -1.23 2.43 22.97
CA ARG A 131 -0.41 3.57 22.57
C ARG A 131 0.20 3.31 21.20
N LEU A 132 0.30 4.35 20.37
CA LEU A 132 0.78 4.25 19.00
C LEU A 132 1.98 5.16 18.76
N LEU A 133 3.03 4.60 18.16
CA LEU A 133 4.25 5.31 17.79
C LEU A 133 4.54 5.10 16.30
N VAL A 134 4.81 6.16 15.57
CA VAL A 134 5.21 6.13 14.15
C VAL A 134 6.62 6.68 14.04
N LEU A 135 7.51 5.91 13.43
CA LEU A 135 8.93 6.19 13.30
C LEU A 135 9.37 6.22 11.84
N GLY A 136 10.17 7.22 11.45
CA GLY A 136 10.92 7.24 10.20
C GLY A 136 10.66 8.45 9.30
N ASP A 137 11.00 8.35 8.02
CA ASP A 137 10.84 9.44 7.06
C ASP A 137 9.39 9.55 6.55
N ILE A 138 8.47 9.93 7.43
CA ILE A 138 7.04 9.99 7.12
C ILE A 138 6.73 11.26 6.32
N PRO A 139 6.12 11.16 5.13
CA PRO A 139 5.78 12.34 4.33
C PRO A 139 4.70 13.17 5.02
N MET A 140 4.82 14.49 4.89
CA MET A 140 3.86 15.46 5.42
C MET A 140 2.50 15.27 4.74
N PRO A 141 1.44 14.92 5.49
CA PRO A 141 0.12 14.76 4.90
C PRO A 141 -0.45 16.13 4.49
N ALA A 142 -1.20 16.17 3.39
CA ALA A 142 -1.82 17.39 2.87
C ALA A 142 -2.86 18.01 3.84
N GLY A 143 -3.45 17.19 4.72
CA GLY A 143 -4.36 17.63 5.77
C GLY A 143 -3.95 17.04 7.12
N LEU A 144 -4.23 17.76 8.20
CA LEU A 144 -3.92 17.29 9.55
C LEU A 144 -4.69 15.98 9.83
N PRO A 145 -4.00 14.85 10.08
CA PRO A 145 -4.69 13.62 10.41
C PRO A 145 -5.31 13.74 11.82
N ALA A 146 -6.50 13.16 11.97
CA ALA A 146 -7.19 13.08 13.24
C ALA A 146 -7.36 11.61 13.59
N PHE A 147 -6.92 11.24 14.78
CA PHE A 147 -7.00 9.88 15.30
C PHE A 147 -7.86 9.87 16.56
N ARG A 148 -8.61 8.79 16.79
CA ARG A 148 -9.37 8.53 18.02
C ARG A 148 -8.48 8.20 19.21
N ARG A 149 -7.19 7.98 18.94
CA ARG A 149 -6.18 7.51 19.90
C ARG A 149 -4.97 8.44 19.88
N PRO A 150 -4.22 8.53 20.99
CA PRO A 150 -2.96 9.24 20.99
C PRO A 150 -1.96 8.56 20.04
N VAL A 151 -1.44 9.32 19.08
CA VAL A 151 -0.40 8.86 18.15
C VAL A 151 0.81 9.78 18.28
N ALA A 152 1.97 9.22 18.57
CA ALA A 152 3.23 9.95 18.56
C ALA A 152 3.95 9.72 17.22
N LEU A 153 4.32 10.80 16.54
CA LEU A 153 5.11 10.77 15.32
C LEU A 153 6.53 11.28 15.63
N ARG A 154 7.54 10.44 15.42
CA ARG A 154 8.94 10.82 15.44
C ARG A 154 9.49 10.60 14.04
N THR A 155 10.07 11.64 13.46
CA THR A 155 10.56 11.57 12.10
C THR A 155 12.08 11.68 12.02
N LEU A 156 12.62 11.00 11.02
CA LEU A 156 14.02 11.07 10.62
C LEU A 156 14.01 11.32 9.12
N ALA A 157 14.28 12.56 8.70
CA ALA A 157 14.31 12.91 7.29
C ALA A 157 15.41 12.12 6.58
N ALA A 158 15.05 11.41 5.50
CA ALA A 158 16.05 10.81 4.65
C ALA A 158 16.78 11.91 3.87
N PRO A 159 18.08 11.75 3.58
CA PRO A 159 18.76 12.65 2.68
C PRO A 159 18.08 12.59 1.31
N VAL A 160 17.59 13.74 0.83
CA VAL A 160 16.99 13.83 -0.50
C VAL A 160 18.05 13.44 -1.53
N PRO A 161 17.80 12.41 -2.38
CA PRO A 161 18.76 12.03 -3.40
C PRO A 161 18.96 13.22 -4.34
N ARG A 162 20.22 13.61 -4.56
CA ARG A 162 20.54 14.62 -5.56
C ARG A 162 20.24 14.02 -6.94
N LEU A 163 19.26 14.58 -7.64
CA LEU A 163 19.01 14.23 -9.03
C LEU A 163 19.97 15.03 -9.90
N GLU A 164 20.62 14.39 -10.87
CA GLU A 164 21.44 15.06 -11.87
C GLU A 164 20.68 15.06 -13.20
N ALA A 165 20.39 16.25 -13.72
CA ALA A 165 19.82 16.43 -15.05
C ALA A 165 20.86 17.01 -16.00
N ARG A 166 21.09 16.32 -17.12
CA ARG A 166 22.04 16.77 -18.16
C ARG A 166 21.29 17.49 -19.26
N VAL A 167 21.65 18.75 -19.49
CA VAL A 167 20.97 19.63 -20.42
C VAL A 167 21.92 20.08 -21.50
N ALA A 168 21.60 19.78 -22.76
CA ALA A 168 22.31 20.30 -23.91
C ALA A 168 21.56 21.50 -24.49
N ILE A 169 22.26 22.60 -24.74
CA ILE A 169 21.66 23.84 -25.26
C ILE A 169 22.08 24.04 -26.71
N VAL A 170 21.11 24.01 -27.62
CA VAL A 170 21.26 24.34 -29.03
C VAL A 170 20.39 25.57 -29.33
N SER A 171 21.01 26.75 -29.25
CA SER A 171 20.32 28.04 -29.31
C SER A 171 21.28 29.14 -29.75
N ALA A 172 20.78 30.12 -30.51
CA ALA A 172 21.49 31.38 -30.76
C ALA A 172 21.65 32.22 -29.47
N ARG A 173 20.81 31.99 -28.46
CA ARG A 173 20.75 32.64 -27.13
C ARG A 173 21.23 31.71 -26.02
N ALA A 174 22.30 30.94 -26.30
CA ALA A 174 22.82 29.98 -25.34
C ALA A 174 23.21 30.60 -23.98
N PRO A 175 23.82 31.81 -23.89
CA PRO A 175 24.17 32.43 -22.60
C PRO A 175 22.96 32.65 -21.67
N GLU A 176 21.81 33.05 -22.22
CA GLU A 176 20.58 33.32 -21.49
C GLU A 176 20.00 32.04 -20.88
N TRP A 177 19.96 30.97 -21.67
CA TRP A 177 19.58 29.63 -21.19
C TRP A 177 20.51 29.13 -20.09
N ARG A 178 21.83 29.30 -20.24
CA ARG A 178 22.80 28.90 -19.20
C ARG A 178 22.58 29.65 -17.89
N ARG A 179 22.31 30.96 -17.94
CA ARG A 179 22.01 31.77 -16.73
C ARG A 179 20.74 31.30 -16.04
N MET A 180 19.70 30.97 -16.81
CA MET A 180 18.45 30.47 -16.25
C MET A 180 18.67 29.15 -15.50
N PHE A 181 19.31 28.15 -16.12
CA PHE A 181 19.58 26.87 -15.45
C PHE A 181 20.57 27.00 -14.27
N ALA A 182 21.52 27.94 -14.33
CA ALA A 182 22.44 28.21 -13.22
C ALA A 182 21.73 28.82 -12.00
N ALA A 183 20.57 29.45 -12.18
CA ALA A 183 19.76 30.00 -11.08
C ALA A 183 18.85 28.96 -10.41
N LEU A 184 18.88 27.70 -10.85
CA LEU A 184 18.12 26.62 -10.25
C LEU A 184 18.79 26.17 -8.94
N ASP A 185 18.10 26.39 -7.83
CA ASP A 185 18.48 25.88 -6.52
C ASP A 185 17.59 24.68 -6.15
N GLY A 186 18.15 23.70 -5.44
CA GLY A 186 17.40 22.57 -4.88
C GLY A 186 18.06 21.20 -5.08
N PRO A 187 17.29 20.11 -4.94
CA PRO A 187 17.82 18.74 -5.05
C PRO A 187 18.18 18.34 -6.48
N LEU A 188 17.69 19.08 -7.48
CA LEU A 188 18.00 18.88 -8.89
C LEU A 188 19.25 19.67 -9.27
N ARG A 189 20.35 18.98 -9.55
CA ARG A 189 21.59 19.55 -10.07
C ARG A 189 21.56 19.51 -11.60
N VAL A 190 21.62 20.67 -12.24
CA VAL A 190 21.71 20.76 -13.70
C VAL A 190 23.16 20.79 -14.16
N VAL A 191 23.52 19.88 -15.06
CA VAL A 191 24.82 19.84 -15.72
C VAL A 191 24.64 20.26 -17.18
N LEU A 192 25.27 21.36 -17.56
CA LEU A 192 25.16 21.94 -18.89
C LEU A 192 26.22 21.34 -19.82
N GLU A 193 25.76 20.78 -20.94
CA GLU A 193 26.59 20.16 -21.97
C GLU A 193 26.56 21.03 -23.25
N ASN A 194 27.69 21.14 -23.94
CA ASN A 194 27.77 21.90 -25.19
C ASN A 194 27.25 21.12 -26.40
N THR A 195 27.22 19.79 -26.31
CA THR A 195 26.77 18.89 -27.38
C THR A 195 25.91 17.78 -26.77
N PRO A 196 24.75 17.44 -27.37
CA PRO A 196 23.94 16.32 -26.92
C PRO A 196 24.71 15.00 -26.99
N GLY A 197 24.68 14.24 -25.89
CA GLY A 197 25.28 12.93 -25.75
C GLY A 197 24.25 11.87 -25.32
N PRO A 198 24.68 10.61 -25.15
CA PRO A 198 23.77 9.49 -24.82
C PRO A 198 23.14 9.59 -23.42
N LYS A 199 23.68 10.45 -22.54
CA LYS A 199 23.18 10.70 -21.19
C LYS A 199 22.39 12.01 -21.07
N THR A 200 22.26 12.77 -22.15
CA THR A 200 21.53 14.04 -22.13
C THR A 200 20.05 13.75 -21.92
N GLU A 201 19.48 14.34 -20.87
CA GLU A 201 18.08 14.15 -20.51
C GLU A 201 17.19 15.18 -21.21
N LEU A 202 17.66 16.43 -21.30
CA LEU A 202 16.95 17.54 -21.91
C LEU A 202 17.79 18.19 -23.01
N ILE A 203 17.18 18.40 -24.18
CA ILE A 203 17.74 19.24 -25.23
C ILE A 203 16.90 20.51 -25.33
N VAL A 204 17.53 21.65 -25.11
CA VAL A 204 16.95 22.95 -25.44
C VAL A 204 17.23 23.24 -26.91
N TRP A 205 16.16 23.32 -27.70
CA TRP A 205 16.17 23.58 -29.13
C TRP A 205 15.47 24.90 -29.42
N ASP A 206 16.27 25.98 -29.48
CA ASP A 206 15.82 27.34 -29.77
C ASP A 206 16.40 27.76 -31.14
N MET A 207 16.02 26.99 -32.15
CA MET A 207 16.32 27.18 -33.57
C MET A 207 15.03 26.96 -34.37
N PRO A 208 14.81 27.69 -35.49
CA PRO A 208 13.59 27.56 -36.28
C PRO A 208 13.53 26.25 -37.08
N ASP A 209 14.69 25.69 -37.43
CA ASP A 209 14.79 24.45 -38.19
C ASP A 209 14.47 23.23 -37.32
N ALA A 210 13.97 22.16 -37.93
CA ALA A 210 13.70 20.91 -37.23
C ALA A 210 15.01 20.24 -36.74
N PRO A 211 15.01 19.60 -35.56
CA PRO A 211 16.19 18.92 -35.04
C PRO A 211 16.62 17.73 -35.92
N PRO A 212 17.94 17.46 -36.03
CA PRO A 212 18.45 16.33 -36.80
C PRO A 212 17.83 14.99 -36.40
N ALA A 213 17.53 14.13 -37.37
CA ALA A 213 16.86 12.84 -37.13
C ALA A 213 17.62 11.87 -36.20
N GLY A 214 18.95 11.98 -36.15
CA GLY A 214 19.80 11.15 -35.28
C GLY A 214 19.88 11.63 -33.82
N MET A 215 19.41 12.84 -33.51
CA MET A 215 19.47 13.42 -32.17
C MET A 215 18.34 12.87 -31.30
N ARG A 216 18.69 12.38 -30.10
CA ARG A 216 17.72 11.77 -29.17
C ARG A 216 17.96 12.27 -27.75
N ALA A 217 16.86 12.61 -27.10
CA ALA A 217 16.76 12.85 -25.67
C ALA A 217 15.31 12.54 -25.24
N PRO A 218 15.07 12.09 -24.00
CA PRO A 218 13.70 11.85 -23.54
C PRO A 218 12.88 13.15 -23.48
N LEU A 219 13.54 14.30 -23.29
CA LEU A 219 12.91 15.60 -23.15
C LEU A 219 13.47 16.64 -24.12
N TRP A 220 12.58 17.48 -24.62
CA TRP A 220 12.89 18.58 -25.52
C TRP A 220 12.21 19.85 -25.04
N TRP A 221 12.94 20.97 -25.06
CA TRP A 221 12.36 22.29 -24.83
C TRP A 221 12.59 23.14 -26.06
N THR A 222 11.52 23.64 -26.66
CA THR A 222 11.57 24.59 -27.76
C THR A 222 10.88 25.90 -27.46
N THR A 223 11.32 26.94 -28.14
CA THR A 223 10.70 28.27 -28.19
C THR A 223 9.89 28.44 -29.48
N ASP A 224 10.14 27.60 -30.48
CA ASP A 224 9.48 27.63 -31.79
C ASP A 224 8.64 26.37 -31.98
N THR A 225 7.32 26.55 -31.97
CA THR A 225 6.38 25.46 -32.18
C THR A 225 6.46 24.86 -33.59
N GLY A 226 7.00 25.60 -34.58
CA GLY A 226 7.13 25.15 -35.96
C GLY A 226 8.20 24.07 -36.17
N ALA A 227 9.19 24.00 -35.28
CA ALA A 227 10.26 23.01 -35.35
C ALA A 227 9.79 21.58 -35.00
N PHE A 228 8.63 21.43 -34.35
CA PHE A 228 8.08 20.16 -33.89
C PHE A 228 6.60 20.00 -34.25
N THR A 229 6.33 19.10 -35.20
CA THR A 229 4.97 18.80 -35.67
C THR A 229 4.05 18.25 -34.59
N GLU A 230 4.60 17.56 -33.59
CA GLU A 230 3.86 16.92 -32.50
C GLU A 230 3.13 17.94 -31.60
N LEU A 231 3.60 19.20 -31.59
CA LEU A 231 3.00 20.28 -30.80
C LEU A 231 1.64 20.75 -31.35
N ALA A 232 1.24 20.31 -32.56
CA ALA A 232 -0.10 20.58 -33.10
C ALA A 232 -1.23 20.05 -32.21
N GLN A 233 -0.98 18.98 -31.44
CA GLN A 233 -1.94 18.38 -30.50
C GLN A 233 -1.55 18.58 -29.02
N SER A 234 -0.75 19.60 -28.73
CA SER A 234 -0.22 19.84 -27.38
C SER A 234 -1.31 20.17 -26.35
N LYS A 235 -1.10 19.74 -25.11
CA LYS A 235 -1.81 20.23 -23.92
C LYS A 235 -1.09 21.46 -23.35
N ALA A 236 -1.76 22.28 -22.54
CA ALA A 236 -1.15 23.45 -21.91
C ALA A 236 -1.36 23.43 -20.38
N VAL A 237 -0.29 23.68 -19.63
CA VAL A 237 -0.29 23.83 -18.16
C VAL A 237 0.70 24.93 -17.79
N GLY A 238 0.28 25.90 -16.96
CA GLY A 238 1.19 26.93 -16.42
C GLY A 238 1.94 27.77 -17.48
N GLY A 239 1.36 27.97 -18.67
CA GLY A 239 2.03 28.70 -19.77
C GLY A 239 3.05 27.89 -20.57
N ILE A 240 3.16 26.57 -20.32
CA ILE A 240 3.96 25.63 -21.11
C ILE A 240 3.01 24.69 -21.85
N ARG A 241 3.20 24.59 -23.16
CA ARG A 241 2.57 23.58 -24.02
C ARG A 241 3.42 22.32 -24.04
N TYR A 242 2.81 21.16 -24.04
CA TYR A 242 3.54 19.89 -24.11
C TYR A 242 2.83 18.85 -24.96
N ALA A 243 3.62 18.03 -25.65
CA ALA A 243 3.17 16.89 -26.42
C ALA A 243 4.15 15.73 -26.29
N ASP A 244 3.63 14.50 -26.22
CA ASP A 244 4.45 13.29 -26.24
C ASP A 244 4.50 12.76 -27.69
N GLY A 245 5.69 12.39 -28.16
CA GLY A 245 5.90 11.92 -29.53
C GLY A 245 7.00 10.87 -29.65
N ALA A 246 7.32 10.48 -30.89
CA ALA A 246 8.32 9.43 -31.17
C ALA A 246 9.75 9.80 -30.71
N ARG A 247 10.02 11.09 -30.53
CA ARG A 247 11.33 11.60 -30.07
C ARG A 247 11.41 11.78 -28.55
N GLY A 248 10.29 11.64 -27.84
CA GLY A 248 10.16 11.99 -26.42
C GLY A 248 9.09 13.06 -26.19
N ARG A 249 9.12 13.65 -25.00
CA ARG A 249 8.22 14.74 -24.61
C ARG A 249 8.80 16.08 -25.07
N VAL A 250 8.02 16.84 -25.82
CA VAL A 250 8.38 18.18 -26.29
C VAL A 250 7.59 19.22 -25.51
N TRP A 251 8.29 20.20 -24.98
CA TRP A 251 7.75 21.38 -24.34
C TRP A 251 7.95 22.61 -25.21
N ALA A 252 6.93 23.45 -25.28
CA ALA A 252 7.01 24.75 -25.92
C ALA A 252 6.48 25.83 -24.99
N SER A 253 7.23 26.94 -24.88
CA SER A 253 6.75 28.13 -24.18
C SER A 253 6.93 29.36 -25.04
N ASN A 254 5.85 30.10 -25.21
CA ASN A 254 5.86 31.40 -25.89
C ASN A 254 6.33 32.52 -24.95
N ALA A 255 6.55 32.22 -23.66
CA ALA A 255 6.99 33.17 -22.64
C ALA A 255 8.53 33.34 -22.64
N TRP A 256 9.19 33.06 -23.76
CA TRP A 256 10.63 33.19 -23.93
C TRP A 256 10.97 34.31 -24.93
N PRO A 257 11.88 35.25 -24.60
CA PRO A 257 12.59 35.34 -23.32
C PRO A 257 11.67 35.78 -22.17
N PRO A 258 11.91 35.31 -20.93
CA PRO A 258 11.12 35.70 -19.78
C PRO A 258 11.25 37.20 -19.51
N ALA A 259 10.15 37.85 -19.15
CA ALA A 259 10.09 39.30 -18.94
C ALA A 259 10.87 39.75 -17.69
N ASP A 260 10.91 38.92 -16.65
CA ASP A 260 11.56 39.20 -15.37
C ASP A 260 12.11 37.91 -14.72
N PRO A 261 12.96 38.00 -13.67
CA PRO A 261 13.52 36.84 -12.99
C PRO A 261 12.48 35.91 -12.34
N GLY A 262 11.35 36.44 -11.90
CA GLY A 262 10.23 35.67 -11.36
C GLY A 262 9.56 34.82 -12.43
N ALA A 263 9.33 35.38 -13.62
CA ALA A 263 8.82 34.66 -14.78
C ALA A 263 9.78 33.53 -15.23
N ALA A 264 11.09 33.78 -15.22
CA ALA A 264 12.10 32.75 -15.52
C ALA A 264 12.05 31.59 -14.51
N ARG A 265 11.94 31.91 -13.21
CA ARG A 265 11.82 30.90 -12.14
C ARG A 265 10.50 30.12 -12.25
N ALA A 266 9.37 30.78 -12.51
CA ALA A 266 8.07 30.12 -12.67
C ALA A 266 8.06 29.13 -13.84
N LEU A 267 8.72 29.48 -14.95
CA LEU A 267 8.86 28.63 -16.13
C LEU A 267 9.72 27.38 -15.85
N LEU A 268 10.83 27.53 -15.12
CA LEU A 268 11.64 26.40 -14.66
C LEU A 268 10.91 25.51 -13.65
N GLU A 269 10.17 26.10 -12.71
CA GLU A 269 9.39 25.35 -11.72
C GLU A 269 8.26 24.55 -12.37
N THR A 270 7.52 25.17 -13.30
CA THR A 270 6.48 24.48 -14.08
C THR A 270 7.07 23.31 -14.86
N TRP A 271 8.23 23.51 -15.49
CA TRP A 271 8.96 22.44 -16.15
C TRP A 271 9.33 21.31 -15.18
N ARG A 272 9.88 21.65 -14.01
CA ARG A 272 10.29 20.70 -12.99
C ARG A 272 9.10 19.88 -12.48
N GLU A 273 7.98 20.52 -12.17
CA GLU A 273 6.77 19.87 -11.68
C GLU A 273 6.10 18.96 -12.71
N LEU A 274 6.18 19.29 -14.00
CA LEU A 274 5.62 18.48 -15.08
C LEU A 274 6.41 17.19 -15.35
N HIS A 275 7.69 17.15 -15.00
CA HIS A 275 8.57 16.02 -15.29
C HIS A 275 8.97 15.23 -14.04
N TYR A 276 9.37 15.92 -12.98
CA TYR A 276 9.80 15.29 -11.74
C TYR A 276 8.63 15.17 -10.78
N ALA A 277 8.48 13.98 -10.19
CA ALA A 277 7.53 13.78 -9.12
C ALA A 277 7.84 14.75 -7.96
N PRO A 278 6.83 15.38 -7.34
CA PRO A 278 7.04 16.20 -6.15
C PRO A 278 7.77 15.38 -5.09
N VAL A 279 8.90 15.89 -4.59
CA VAL A 279 9.60 15.26 -3.48
C VAL A 279 8.80 15.54 -2.21
N PRO A 280 8.25 14.51 -1.53
CA PRO A 280 7.48 14.74 -0.33
C PRO A 280 8.40 15.27 0.78
N TYR A 281 7.94 16.31 1.47
CA TYR A 281 8.65 16.84 2.63
C TYR A 281 8.37 15.95 3.85
N THR A 282 9.39 15.69 4.67
CA THR A 282 9.22 14.93 5.92
C THR A 282 8.34 15.69 6.91
N ALA A 283 7.33 15.04 7.47
CA ALA A 283 6.51 15.62 8.52
C ALA A 283 7.35 15.99 9.75
N PRO A 284 7.07 17.11 10.44
CA PRO A 284 7.75 17.42 11.69
C PRO A 284 7.36 16.40 12.79
N PRO A 285 8.24 16.12 13.76
CA PRO A 285 7.88 15.34 14.93
C PRO A 285 6.74 16.02 15.68
N GLN A 286 5.68 15.27 15.98
CA GLN A 286 4.49 15.80 16.63
C GLN A 286 3.71 14.70 17.36
N ALA A 287 2.88 15.10 18.31
CA ALA A 287 1.95 14.21 18.99
C ALA A 287 0.52 14.60 18.62
N PHE A 288 -0.28 13.64 18.18
CA PHE A 288 -1.68 13.81 17.88
C PHE A 288 -2.51 13.44 19.11
N ALA A 289 -3.28 14.41 19.61
CA ALA A 289 -4.26 14.16 20.67
C ALA A 289 -5.46 13.37 20.11
N PRO A 290 -6.11 12.54 20.94
CA PRO A 290 -7.31 11.83 20.54
C PRO A 290 -8.42 12.83 20.17
N SER A 291 -9.05 12.62 19.03
CA SER A 291 -10.14 13.40 18.47
C SER A 291 -11.42 12.57 18.43
N ALA A 292 -12.56 13.20 18.76
CA ALA A 292 -13.88 12.59 18.68
C ALA A 292 -14.41 12.46 17.23
N ALA A 293 -13.62 12.81 16.22
CA ALA A 293 -14.01 12.74 14.82
C ALA A 293 -14.51 11.33 14.43
N ALA A 294 -15.55 11.30 13.59
CA ALA A 294 -16.06 10.05 13.03
C ALA A 294 -14.95 9.36 12.21
N ALA A 295 -14.79 8.05 12.40
CA ALA A 295 -13.84 7.25 11.62
C ALA A 295 -14.18 7.40 10.13
N ARG A 296 -13.20 7.81 9.32
CA ARG A 296 -13.43 8.26 7.94
C ARG A 296 -13.70 7.12 6.95
N THR A 297 -13.58 5.86 7.37
CA THR A 297 -13.70 4.69 6.49
C THR A 297 -14.44 3.54 7.16
N TYR A 298 -15.15 2.75 6.34
CA TYR A 298 -15.58 1.41 6.72
C TYR A 298 -14.33 0.53 6.83
N ALA A 299 -13.86 0.29 8.05
CA ALA A 299 -12.71 -0.58 8.28
C ALA A 299 -13.02 -2.01 7.81
N SER A 300 -12.30 -2.49 6.81
CA SER A 300 -12.07 -3.92 6.61
C SER A 300 -11.10 -4.35 7.70
N GLY A 301 -11.50 -5.25 8.60
CA GLY A 301 -10.58 -5.74 9.63
C GLY A 301 -9.35 -6.39 8.99
N ALA A 302 -8.17 -6.19 9.58
CA ALA A 302 -6.88 -6.60 9.05
C ALA A 302 -6.77 -8.10 8.77
N LEU A 303 -7.50 -8.93 9.53
CA LEU A 303 -7.45 -10.38 9.39
C LEU A 303 -8.50 -10.88 8.41
N ARG A 304 -9.43 -10.03 7.96
CA ARG A 304 -10.59 -10.44 7.17
C ARG A 304 -10.21 -11.18 5.90
N ASP A 305 -9.24 -10.68 5.15
CA ASP A 305 -8.83 -11.28 3.88
C ASP A 305 -8.09 -12.61 4.11
N PHE A 306 -7.20 -12.65 5.11
CA PHE A 306 -6.51 -13.88 5.50
C PHE A 306 -7.47 -14.95 6.00
N LEU A 307 -8.43 -14.58 6.84
CA LEU A 307 -9.45 -15.47 7.36
C LEU A 307 -10.40 -15.93 6.26
N MET A 308 -10.69 -15.09 5.25
CA MET A 308 -11.46 -15.50 4.08
C MET A 308 -10.72 -16.58 3.29
N TRP A 309 -9.42 -16.41 3.02
CA TRP A 309 -8.60 -17.44 2.37
C TRP A 309 -8.52 -18.71 3.20
N ALA A 310 -8.34 -18.60 4.53
CA ALA A 310 -8.35 -19.74 5.44
C ALA A 310 -9.68 -20.50 5.39
N LEU A 311 -10.81 -19.79 5.38
CA LEU A 311 -12.14 -20.39 5.25
C LEU A 311 -12.31 -21.16 3.94
N VAL A 312 -11.87 -20.58 2.81
CA VAL A 312 -11.91 -21.25 1.50
C VAL A 312 -11.07 -22.52 1.51
N ALA A 313 -9.83 -22.44 2.03
CA ALA A 313 -8.92 -23.58 2.11
C ALA A 313 -9.49 -24.69 3.01
N LEU A 314 -9.97 -24.34 4.20
CA LEU A 314 -10.59 -25.30 5.12
C LEU A 314 -11.85 -25.93 4.54
N PHE A 315 -12.64 -25.19 3.76
CA PHE A 315 -13.83 -25.72 3.08
C PHE A 315 -13.46 -26.71 1.98
N ALA A 316 -12.41 -26.43 1.21
CA ALA A 316 -11.88 -27.35 0.21
C ALA A 316 -11.36 -28.65 0.87
N ILE A 317 -10.62 -28.54 1.98
CA ILE A 317 -10.13 -29.70 2.75
C ILE A 317 -11.31 -30.53 3.29
N GLU A 318 -12.34 -29.88 3.83
CA GLU A 318 -13.56 -30.58 4.28
C GLU A 318 -14.19 -31.40 3.16
N ARG A 319 -14.27 -30.83 1.95
CA ARG A 319 -14.83 -31.50 0.77
C ARG A 319 -13.99 -32.69 0.32
N ILE A 320 -12.67 -32.54 0.28
CA ILE A 320 -11.74 -33.62 -0.08
C ILE A 320 -11.83 -34.77 0.92
N LEU A 321 -11.79 -34.49 2.23
CA LEU A 321 -11.91 -35.50 3.28
C LEU A 321 -13.27 -36.20 3.24
N THR A 322 -14.34 -35.45 2.98
CA THR A 322 -15.69 -36.02 2.83
C THR A 322 -15.79 -36.92 1.61
N HIS A 323 -15.12 -36.57 0.51
CA HIS A 323 -15.07 -37.40 -0.69
C HIS A 323 -14.22 -38.66 -0.46
N ALA A 324 -13.05 -38.54 0.18
CA ALA A 324 -12.17 -39.66 0.51
C ALA A 324 -12.85 -40.66 1.45
N ARG A 325 -13.69 -40.18 2.40
CA ARG A 325 -14.48 -41.05 3.28
C ARG A 325 -15.58 -41.85 2.55
N ARG A 326 -16.09 -41.35 1.42
CA ARG A 326 -17.16 -42.01 0.64
C ARG A 326 -16.63 -43.10 -0.29
N ARG A 327 -15.35 -43.04 -0.68
CA ARG A 327 -14.66 -44.12 -1.38
C ARG A 327 -14.21 -45.18 -0.38
#